data_AF-L0K0A5-F1
#
_entry.id   AF-L0K0A5-F1
#
_cell.length_a   1.000
_cell.length_b   1.000
_cell.length_c   1.000
_cell.angle_alpha   90.00
_cell.angle_beta   90.00
_cell.angle_gamma   90.00
#
_symmetry.space_group_name_H-M   'P 1'
#
loop_
_entity.id
_entity.type
_entity.pdbx_description
1 polymer ?
#
loop_
_entity_poly.entity_id
_entity_poly.type
_entity_poly.pdbx_seq_one_letter_code
_entity_poly.pdbx_strand_id
1 'polypeptide(L)'
;MNAVIAELFVTGSVVVDSQSRAVATGATDEFGLGYQLLGFAVLTGIWRKIRMLYQFGGVRCVLVETYSYLVDNAFGYWWAIRHRDASEEPRESDCPTIVEIDPDDLRYQSSFRKAHFPTKDGDTTHSPVHDEPIVGVLGGRWDRFRTEWSETRIHRSLEARFAGGKSWTETAKYQYAVCKIENGLEDWRSSSIDDLGQRCADLEALYESMADEGYVPQTELLEREDAGEQLKTETAAMKPIHGTDYPHEARVGIGRNGELIRFGAGKHRLSIAKLLDLDSVPVVVVVRHERWAAIRECFATADSLEDVPERYREFTDHPDVRSLDEREPAPGIEANR
;
A
#
# COMPACT_ATOMS: atom_id res chain seq x y z
N MET A 1 -42.91 26.74 -6.59
CA MET A 1 -41.60 26.29 -7.12
C MET A 1 -40.69 27.52 -7.06
N ASN A 2 -39.66 27.51 -6.19
CA ASN A 2 -38.81 28.65 -5.73
C ASN A 2 -39.19 29.42 -4.44
N ALA A 3 -39.55 28.75 -3.33
CA ALA A 3 -39.56 29.43 -2.00
C ALA A 3 -39.62 28.52 -0.73
N VAL A 4 -39.25 27.23 -0.74
CA VAL A 4 -39.46 26.35 0.45
C VAL A 4 -38.21 25.56 0.90
N ILE A 5 -37.02 25.77 0.31
CA ILE A 5 -35.80 25.00 0.67
C ILE A 5 -34.73 25.93 1.27
N ALA A 6 -35.11 26.84 2.17
CA ALA A 6 -34.17 27.82 2.75
C ALA A 6 -34.15 27.86 4.29
N GLU A 7 -34.82 26.96 5.01
CA GLU A 7 -35.00 27.09 6.47
C GLU A 7 -34.75 25.80 7.28
N LEU A 8 -33.64 25.09 7.04
CA LEU A 8 -33.23 23.97 7.91
C LEU A 8 -31.75 23.97 8.31
N PHE A 9 -31.13 25.16 8.34
CA PHE A 9 -29.83 25.37 8.98
C PHE A 9 -29.96 26.48 10.03
N VAL A 10 -30.23 26.15 11.30
CA VAL A 10 -29.81 26.93 12.48
C VAL A 10 -29.91 26.03 13.74
N THR A 11 -28.75 25.75 14.31
CA THR A 11 -28.39 25.47 15.73
C THR A 11 -29.14 24.40 16.55
N GLY A 12 -28.37 23.46 17.10
CA GLY A 12 -28.77 22.67 18.26
C GLY A 12 -27.78 21.55 18.57
N SER A 13 -26.73 21.86 19.33
CA SER A 13 -25.88 20.85 19.97
C SER A 13 -26.74 19.99 20.91
N VAL A 14 -26.86 18.69 20.63
CA VAL A 14 -27.51 17.76 21.56
C VAL A 14 -26.43 16.93 22.25
N VAL A 15 -26.18 17.30 23.50
CA VAL A 15 -25.50 16.46 24.49
C VAL A 15 -26.48 15.37 24.88
N VAL A 16 -26.11 14.10 24.68
CA VAL A 16 -26.90 12.96 25.17
C VAL A 16 -26.33 12.55 26.52
N ASP A 17 -27.01 12.98 27.57
CA ASP A 17 -26.82 12.50 28.94
C ASP A 17 -27.39 11.08 29.07
N SER A 18 -26.56 10.16 29.53
CA SER A 18 -26.90 8.76 29.72
C SER A 18 -27.34 8.54 31.17
N GLN A 19 -28.65 8.48 31.45
CA GLN A 19 -29.16 7.67 32.55
C GLN A 19 -30.69 7.44 32.54
N SER A 20 -31.02 6.14 32.44
CA SER A 20 -32.05 5.40 33.19
C SER A 20 -33.48 5.18 32.63
N ARG A 21 -33.71 3.87 32.41
CA ARG A 21 -34.90 3.04 32.73
C ARG A 21 -36.16 3.08 31.84
N ALA A 22 -36.12 2.19 30.84
CA ALA A 22 -37.02 1.04 30.65
C ALA A 22 -38.54 1.22 30.88
N VAL A 23 -39.30 1.19 29.78
CA VAL A 23 -40.51 0.37 29.65
C VAL A 23 -40.51 -0.24 28.25
N ALA A 24 -40.55 -1.56 28.19
CA ALA A 24 -40.54 -2.36 26.97
C ALA A 24 -41.94 -2.40 26.34
N THR A 25 -42.07 -1.88 25.11
CA THR A 25 -43.01 -2.35 24.06
C THR A 25 -42.69 -1.63 22.75
N GLY A 26 -41.97 -2.28 21.82
CA GLY A 26 -41.73 -1.70 20.49
C GLY A 26 -40.48 -2.19 19.74
N ALA A 27 -40.08 -3.46 19.89
CA ALA A 27 -38.90 -3.99 19.19
C ALA A 27 -39.26 -4.48 17.77
N THR A 28 -39.55 -3.57 16.85
CA THR A 28 -39.54 -3.86 15.40
C THR A 28 -39.10 -2.70 14.49
N ASP A 29 -38.83 -1.49 15.00
CA ASP A 29 -38.51 -0.32 14.15
C ASP A 29 -37.04 0.16 14.24
N GLU A 30 -36.29 -0.25 15.26
CA GLU A 30 -34.88 0.17 15.45
C GLU A 30 -33.92 -0.48 14.43
N PHE A 31 -34.22 -1.71 13.97
CA PHE A 31 -33.42 -2.38 12.95
C PHE A 31 -33.56 -1.71 11.57
N GLY A 32 -34.75 -1.23 11.21
CA GLY A 32 -35.01 -0.57 9.93
C GLY A 32 -34.32 0.80 9.82
N LEU A 33 -34.34 1.58 10.91
CA LEU A 33 -33.66 2.87 10.98
C LEU A 33 -32.14 2.73 10.84
N GLY A 34 -31.55 1.71 11.48
CA GLY A 34 -30.11 1.43 11.38
C GLY A 34 -29.63 1.17 9.95
N TYR A 35 -30.36 0.35 9.19
CA TYR A 35 -30.04 0.08 7.78
C TYR A 35 -30.29 1.27 6.87
N GLN A 36 -31.33 2.07 7.13
CA GLN A 36 -31.59 3.29 6.36
C GLN A 36 -30.50 4.35 6.61
N LEU A 37 -30.11 4.57 7.87
CA LEU A 37 -29.01 5.48 8.23
C LEU A 37 -27.68 5.02 7.65
N LEU A 38 -27.39 3.71 7.66
CA LEU A 38 -26.23 3.13 7.00
C LEU A 38 -26.27 3.32 5.48
N GLY A 39 -27.44 3.11 4.86
CA GLY A 39 -27.64 3.36 3.43
C GLY A 39 -27.43 4.83 3.05
N PHE A 40 -27.93 5.77 3.85
CA PHE A 40 -27.68 7.20 3.67
C PHE A 40 -26.21 7.57 3.88
N ALA A 41 -25.53 7.00 4.88
CA ALA A 41 -24.10 7.22 5.09
C ALA A 41 -23.25 6.72 3.90
N VAL A 42 -23.60 5.54 3.35
CA VAL A 42 -22.95 5.00 2.15
C VAL A 42 -23.19 5.88 0.93
N LEU A 43 -24.44 6.29 0.68
CA LEU A 43 -24.79 7.15 -0.45
C LEU A 43 -24.14 8.53 -0.36
N THR A 44 -24.08 9.12 0.84
CA THR A 44 -23.40 10.41 1.06
C THR A 44 -21.89 10.30 0.85
N GLY A 45 -21.26 9.20 1.29
CA GLY A 45 -19.84 8.92 1.01
C GLY A 45 -19.54 8.75 -0.48
N ILE A 46 -20.38 7.99 -1.20
CA ILE A 46 -20.28 7.82 -2.66
C ILE A 46 -20.46 9.18 -3.35
N TRP A 47 -21.44 9.96 -2.94
CA TRP A 47 -21.71 11.28 -3.53
C TRP A 47 -20.55 12.26 -3.30
N ARG A 48 -19.98 12.33 -2.10
CA ARG A 48 -18.76 13.12 -1.81
C ARG A 48 -17.62 12.74 -2.74
N LYS A 49 -17.42 11.43 -2.97
CA LYS A 49 -16.36 10.92 -3.86
C LYS A 49 -16.61 11.28 -5.33
N ILE A 50 -17.84 11.12 -5.82
CA ILE A 50 -18.21 11.50 -7.21
C ILE A 50 -18.05 13.01 -7.41
N ARG A 51 -18.53 13.82 -6.46
CA ARG A 51 -18.40 15.27 -6.48
C ARG A 51 -16.94 15.70 -6.52
N MET A 52 -16.10 15.13 -5.66
CA MET A 52 -14.66 15.39 -5.62
C MET A 52 -13.98 15.06 -6.95
N LEU A 53 -14.26 13.88 -7.52
CA LEU A 53 -13.68 13.47 -8.82
C LEU A 53 -14.12 14.40 -9.96
N TYR A 54 -15.38 14.84 -9.93
CA TYR A 54 -15.91 15.79 -10.91
C TYR A 54 -15.25 17.16 -10.78
N GLN A 55 -15.06 17.68 -9.57
CA GLN A 55 -14.37 18.95 -9.34
C GLN A 55 -12.91 18.89 -9.78
N PHE A 56 -12.23 17.77 -9.53
CA PHE A 56 -10.81 17.61 -9.83
C PHE A 56 -10.51 17.46 -11.33
N GLY A 57 -11.35 16.74 -12.09
CA GLY A 57 -11.05 16.45 -13.49
C GLY A 57 -12.26 16.21 -14.38
N GLY A 58 -13.43 16.71 -13.96
CA GLY A 58 -14.68 16.62 -14.71
C GLY A 58 -15.20 15.19 -14.90
N VAL A 59 -16.08 15.04 -15.89
CA VAL A 59 -16.73 13.76 -16.21
C VAL A 59 -15.71 12.67 -16.56
N ARG A 60 -14.64 13.01 -17.28
CA ARG A 60 -13.60 12.05 -17.65
C ARG A 60 -12.94 11.44 -16.41
N CYS A 61 -12.61 12.25 -15.40
CA CYS A 61 -12.00 11.75 -14.17
C CYS A 61 -12.96 10.83 -13.41
N VAL A 62 -14.24 11.21 -13.30
CA VAL A 62 -15.28 10.37 -12.69
C VAL A 62 -15.36 9.01 -13.40
N LEU A 63 -15.45 9.01 -14.73
CA LEU A 63 -15.60 7.77 -15.50
C LEU A 63 -14.35 6.89 -15.39
N VAL A 64 -13.15 7.45 -15.54
CA VAL A 64 -11.89 6.70 -15.47
C VAL A 64 -11.67 6.11 -14.08
N GLU A 65 -11.87 6.88 -13.02
CA GLU A 65 -11.67 6.41 -11.64
C GLU A 65 -12.77 5.42 -11.22
N THR A 66 -14.00 5.59 -11.69
CA THR A 66 -15.09 4.62 -11.45
C THR A 66 -14.84 3.32 -12.20
N TYR A 67 -14.43 3.38 -13.47
CA TYR A 67 -14.07 2.21 -14.25
C TYR A 67 -12.89 1.46 -13.62
N SER A 68 -11.82 2.19 -13.27
CA SER A 68 -10.66 1.61 -12.59
C SER A 68 -11.07 0.95 -11.28
N TYR A 69 -11.88 1.63 -10.45
CA TYR A 69 -12.40 1.05 -9.22
C TYR A 69 -13.22 -0.23 -9.46
N LEU A 70 -14.08 -0.25 -10.48
CA LEU A 70 -14.87 -1.45 -10.81
C LEU A 70 -13.99 -2.58 -11.31
N VAL A 71 -13.01 -2.31 -12.17
CA VAL A 71 -12.08 -3.33 -12.68
C VAL A 71 -11.21 -3.85 -11.55
N ASP A 72 -10.61 -2.97 -10.74
CA ASP A 72 -9.74 -3.33 -9.62
C ASP A 72 -10.49 -4.15 -8.57
N ASN A 73 -11.73 -3.78 -8.23
CA ASN A 73 -12.53 -4.53 -7.27
C ASN A 73 -13.10 -5.82 -7.87
N ALA A 74 -13.67 -5.80 -9.08
CA ALA A 74 -14.24 -6.99 -9.68
C ALA A 74 -13.16 -8.04 -9.97
N PHE A 75 -12.02 -7.61 -10.53
CA PHE A 75 -10.90 -8.51 -10.77
C PHE A 75 -10.19 -8.88 -9.48
N GLY A 76 -9.91 -7.92 -8.59
CA GLY A 76 -9.26 -8.21 -7.29
C GLY A 76 -10.07 -9.21 -6.47
N TYR A 77 -11.40 -9.02 -6.39
CA TYR A 77 -12.30 -9.92 -5.68
C TYR A 77 -12.44 -11.28 -6.36
N TRP A 78 -12.62 -11.30 -7.69
CA TRP A 78 -12.67 -12.56 -8.46
C TRP A 78 -11.36 -13.35 -8.36
N TRP A 79 -10.23 -12.66 -8.46
CA TRP A 79 -8.90 -13.25 -8.36
C TRP A 79 -8.63 -13.76 -6.94
N ALA A 80 -8.95 -12.97 -5.92
CA ALA A 80 -8.82 -13.37 -4.51
C ALA A 80 -9.68 -14.60 -4.19
N ILE A 81 -10.93 -14.67 -4.66
CA ILE A 81 -11.79 -15.86 -4.51
C ILE A 81 -11.16 -17.08 -5.19
N ARG A 82 -10.64 -16.90 -6.41
CA ARG A 82 -10.13 -18.00 -7.22
C ARG A 82 -8.80 -18.57 -6.71
N HIS A 83 -8.01 -17.77 -6.00
CA HIS A 83 -6.71 -18.15 -5.47
C HIS A 83 -6.70 -18.26 -3.94
N ARG A 84 -7.88 -18.17 -3.29
CA ARG A 84 -8.07 -18.35 -1.84
C ARG A 84 -7.58 -19.72 -1.36
N ASP A 85 -7.75 -20.74 -2.19
CA ASP A 85 -7.39 -22.13 -1.87
C ASP A 85 -5.99 -22.52 -2.38
N ALA A 86 -5.27 -21.62 -3.04
CA ALA A 86 -3.95 -21.89 -3.60
C ALA A 86 -2.80 -21.69 -2.59
N SER A 87 -3.09 -21.17 -1.39
CA SER A 87 -2.10 -21.13 -0.32
C SER A 87 -2.07 -22.47 0.42
N GLU A 88 -1.27 -23.41 -0.08
CA GLU A 88 -0.59 -24.34 0.84
C GLU A 88 0.14 -23.51 1.90
N GLU A 89 0.39 -24.07 3.09
CA GLU A 89 1.18 -23.35 4.10
C GLU A 89 2.48 -22.85 3.46
N PRO A 90 2.78 -21.54 3.53
CA PRO A 90 3.93 -20.97 2.84
C PRO A 90 5.19 -21.71 3.31
N ARG A 91 6.00 -22.18 2.36
CA ARG A 91 7.31 -22.77 2.69
C ARG A 91 8.20 -21.67 3.26
N GLU A 92 9.26 -22.03 3.96
CA GLU A 92 10.25 -21.05 4.45
C GLU A 92 10.82 -20.18 3.30
N SER A 93 10.91 -20.75 2.08
CA SER A 93 11.29 -20.01 0.86
C SER A 93 10.29 -18.94 0.41
N ASP A 94 9.04 -19.05 0.88
CA ASP A 94 7.92 -18.21 0.51
C ASP A 94 7.69 -17.08 1.53
N CYS A 95 8.40 -17.12 2.66
CA CYS A 95 8.41 -16.06 3.66
C CYS A 95 8.96 -14.75 3.09
N PRO A 96 8.51 -13.60 3.61
CA PRO A 96 9.02 -12.32 3.17
C PRO A 96 10.52 -12.21 3.41
N THR A 97 11.25 -11.69 2.43
CA THR A 97 12.71 -11.53 2.50
C THR A 97 13.06 -10.07 2.28
N ILE A 98 13.98 -9.53 3.09
CA ILE A 98 14.55 -8.21 2.85
C ILE A 98 15.66 -8.38 1.82
N VAL A 99 15.60 -7.58 0.76
CA VAL A 99 16.63 -7.53 -0.29
C VAL A 99 16.95 -6.08 -0.59
N GLU A 100 18.23 -5.81 -0.84
CA GLU A 100 18.68 -4.52 -1.37
C GLU A 100 18.50 -4.50 -2.89
N ILE A 101 17.94 -3.40 -3.39
CA ILE A 101 17.73 -3.21 -4.84
C ILE A 101 18.23 -1.84 -5.27
N ASP A 102 18.62 -1.71 -6.53
CA ASP A 102 18.68 -0.41 -7.17
C ASP A 102 17.22 0.13 -7.25
N PRO A 103 16.94 1.35 -6.75
CA PRO A 103 15.63 1.98 -6.89
C PRO A 103 15.09 1.91 -8.32
N ASP A 104 15.94 2.04 -9.34
CA ASP A 104 15.60 2.08 -10.76
C ASP A 104 15.19 0.75 -11.38
N ASP A 105 15.52 -0.37 -10.74
CA ASP A 105 14.95 -1.68 -11.08
C ASP A 105 13.45 -1.75 -10.74
N LEU A 106 13.00 -0.99 -9.73
CA LEU A 106 11.60 -0.89 -9.39
C LEU A 106 10.88 0.11 -10.31
N ARG A 107 10.46 -0.41 -11.45
CA ARG A 107 9.76 0.36 -12.50
C ARG A 107 8.26 0.43 -12.33
N TYR A 108 7.67 -0.49 -11.57
CA TYR A 108 6.22 -0.68 -11.58
C TYR A 108 5.58 -0.52 -10.20
N GLN A 109 4.40 0.10 -10.18
CA GLN A 109 3.47 0.01 -9.06
C GLN A 109 2.32 -0.89 -9.41
N SER A 110 1.93 -1.77 -8.50
CA SER A 110 0.70 -2.53 -8.59
C SER A 110 -0.51 -1.60 -8.74
N SER A 111 -1.36 -1.86 -9.73
CA SER A 111 -2.63 -1.15 -9.91
C SER A 111 -3.66 -1.56 -8.86
N PHE A 112 -3.42 -2.66 -8.14
CA PHE A 112 -4.20 -3.03 -6.97
C PHE A 112 -3.95 -2.00 -5.86
N ARG A 113 -4.74 -0.93 -5.86
CA ARG A 113 -4.66 0.16 -4.87
C ARG A 113 -4.74 -0.37 -3.44
N LYS A 114 -5.44 -1.48 -3.26
CA LYS A 114 -5.55 -2.24 -2.04
C LYS A 114 -5.79 -3.71 -2.42
N ALA A 115 -4.72 -4.47 -2.63
CA ALA A 115 -4.84 -5.90 -2.86
C ALA A 115 -5.24 -6.58 -1.54
N HIS A 116 -6.53 -6.51 -1.21
CA HIS A 116 -7.09 -7.08 0.01
C HIS A 116 -7.47 -8.54 -0.23
N PHE A 117 -6.97 -9.45 0.59
CA PHE A 117 -7.58 -10.78 0.71
C PHE A 117 -8.68 -10.75 1.78
N PRO A 118 -9.78 -11.50 1.58
CA PRO A 118 -10.58 -11.94 2.72
C PRO A 118 -9.72 -12.91 3.55
N THR A 119 -9.40 -12.53 4.79
CA THR A 119 -8.75 -13.43 5.75
C THR A 119 -9.67 -14.61 6.08
N LYS A 120 -9.09 -15.70 6.61
CA LYS A 120 -9.81 -16.95 6.91
C LYS A 120 -10.76 -16.83 8.11
N ASP A 121 -10.73 -15.71 8.82
CA ASP A 121 -11.48 -15.52 10.05
C ASP A 121 -12.92 -15.09 9.77
N GLY A 122 -13.83 -16.05 9.97
CA GLY A 122 -15.27 -15.90 9.82
C GLY A 122 -15.96 -15.10 10.93
N ASP A 123 -15.28 -14.13 11.56
CA ASP A 123 -15.90 -13.26 12.57
C ASP A 123 -16.14 -11.84 12.00
N THR A 124 -17.10 -11.77 11.08
CA THR A 124 -17.52 -10.54 10.40
C THR A 124 -18.43 -9.70 11.31
N THR A 125 -17.85 -9.07 12.34
CA THR A 125 -18.48 -7.93 13.02
C THR A 125 -17.83 -6.59 12.67
N HIS A 126 -16.62 -6.60 12.13
CA HIS A 126 -15.96 -5.43 11.54
C HIS A 126 -15.58 -5.73 10.08
N SER A 127 -15.49 -4.67 9.26
CA SER A 127 -15.28 -4.71 7.81
C SER A 127 -14.42 -5.91 7.34
N PRO A 128 -14.84 -6.71 6.34
CA PRO A 128 -14.19 -7.96 5.92
C PRO A 128 -12.85 -7.76 5.18
N VAL A 129 -12.16 -6.67 5.49
CA VAL A 129 -10.99 -6.13 4.82
C VAL A 129 -9.95 -5.86 5.88
N HIS A 130 -9.30 -6.91 6.37
CA HIS A 130 -8.07 -6.74 7.14
C HIS A 130 -6.95 -6.34 6.17
N ASP A 131 -6.12 -5.36 6.57
CA ASP A 131 -4.98 -4.82 5.82
C ASP A 131 -3.79 -5.80 5.78
N GLU A 132 -4.04 -7.11 5.70
CA GLU A 132 -2.95 -8.09 5.71
C GLU A 132 -2.27 -8.14 4.34
N PRO A 133 -0.94 -7.91 4.29
CA PRO A 133 -0.19 -7.94 3.06
C PRO A 133 -0.11 -9.36 2.52
N ILE A 134 -0.29 -9.49 1.21
CA ILE A 134 -0.16 -10.74 0.47
C ILE A 134 1.25 -11.29 0.65
N VAL A 135 1.39 -12.56 1.04
CA VAL A 135 2.69 -13.24 1.07
C VAL A 135 2.66 -14.55 0.30
N GLY A 136 3.77 -14.85 -0.37
CA GLY A 136 4.07 -16.17 -0.91
C GLY A 136 4.07 -16.24 -2.43
N VAL A 137 3.89 -17.46 -2.95
CA VAL A 137 3.93 -17.75 -4.39
C VAL A 137 2.53 -17.74 -4.98
N LEU A 138 2.32 -16.92 -6.00
CA LEU A 138 1.00 -16.70 -6.61
C LEU A 138 1.02 -16.85 -8.13
N GLY A 139 0.08 -17.64 -8.64
CA GLY A 139 -0.18 -17.77 -10.07
C GLY A 139 -1.06 -16.67 -10.64
N GLY A 140 -1.36 -16.79 -11.94
CA GLY A 140 -2.35 -15.95 -12.62
C GLY A 140 -1.75 -14.77 -13.38
N ARG A 141 -2.42 -13.60 -13.31
CA ARG A 141 -2.09 -12.41 -14.13
C ARG A 141 -1.93 -11.14 -13.31
N TRP A 142 -1.80 -11.26 -11.99
CA TRP A 142 -1.71 -10.11 -11.08
C TRP A 142 -0.56 -9.17 -11.47
N ASP A 143 0.56 -9.72 -11.93
CA ASP A 143 1.76 -9.01 -12.33
C ASP A 143 1.52 -8.09 -13.53
N ARG A 144 0.48 -8.32 -14.34
CA ARG A 144 0.14 -7.48 -15.50
C ARG A 144 -0.66 -6.23 -15.12
N PHE A 145 -1.31 -6.22 -13.96
CA PHE A 145 -2.09 -5.09 -13.48
C PHE A 145 -1.18 -4.13 -12.73
N ARG A 146 -0.38 -3.42 -13.50
CA ARG A 146 0.65 -2.50 -13.00
C ARG A 146 0.62 -1.19 -13.78
N THR A 147 1.13 -0.15 -13.15
CA THR A 147 1.33 1.18 -13.72
C THR A 147 2.82 1.51 -13.63
N GLU A 148 3.37 2.21 -14.62
CA GLU A 148 4.74 2.72 -14.56
C GLU A 148 4.89 3.67 -13.37
N TRP A 149 6.00 3.53 -12.62
CA TRP A 149 6.26 4.30 -11.41
C TRP A 149 6.32 5.80 -11.71
N SER A 150 6.96 6.14 -12.82
CA SER A 150 7.11 7.51 -13.34
C SER A 150 5.77 8.19 -13.63
N GLU A 151 4.72 7.41 -13.91
CA GLU A 151 3.37 7.93 -14.17
C GLU A 151 2.56 8.14 -12.88
N THR A 152 3.05 7.64 -11.74
CA THR A 152 2.31 7.76 -10.48
C THR A 152 2.20 9.23 -10.06
N ARG A 153 0.99 9.64 -9.61
CA ARG A 153 0.73 11.03 -9.17
C ARG A 153 1.71 11.47 -8.08
N ILE A 154 2.10 10.56 -7.19
CA ILE A 154 3.01 10.88 -6.09
C ILE A 154 4.42 11.17 -6.62
N HIS A 155 4.97 10.30 -7.47
CA HIS A 155 6.31 10.47 -8.00
C HIS A 155 6.40 11.75 -8.84
N ARG A 156 5.46 11.98 -9.76
CA ARG A 156 5.40 13.23 -10.56
C ARG A 156 5.28 14.50 -9.71
N SER A 157 4.63 14.42 -8.56
CA SER A 157 4.50 15.58 -7.67
C SER A 157 5.78 15.85 -6.90
N LEU A 158 6.49 14.80 -6.47
CA LEU A 158 7.80 14.92 -5.82
C LEU A 158 8.86 15.39 -6.81
N GLU A 159 8.86 14.85 -8.03
CA GLU A 159 9.71 15.31 -9.13
C GLU A 159 9.48 16.79 -9.43
N ALA A 160 8.21 17.20 -9.59
CA ALA A 160 7.87 18.59 -9.83
C ALA A 160 8.31 19.53 -8.68
N ARG A 161 8.27 19.05 -7.44
CA ARG A 161 8.70 19.81 -6.25
C ARG A 161 10.23 19.94 -6.19
N PHE A 162 10.94 18.80 -6.20
CA PHE A 162 12.36 18.75 -5.88
C PHE A 162 13.26 18.95 -7.11
N ALA A 163 12.95 18.32 -8.25
CA ALA A 163 13.69 18.53 -9.49
C ALA A 163 13.17 19.75 -10.28
N GLY A 164 11.85 19.99 -10.23
CA GLY A 164 11.19 21.06 -10.97
C GLY A 164 11.08 22.41 -10.24
N GLY A 165 11.40 22.46 -8.94
CA GLY A 165 11.35 23.69 -8.13
C GLY A 165 9.95 24.28 -7.90
N LYS A 166 8.87 23.55 -8.22
CA LYS A 166 7.50 24.06 -8.01
C LYS A 166 7.18 24.18 -6.51
N SER A 167 6.25 25.05 -6.17
CA SER A 167 5.68 25.06 -4.83
C SER A 167 4.73 23.86 -4.64
N TRP A 168 4.53 23.42 -3.39
CA TRP A 168 3.62 22.30 -3.11
C TRP A 168 2.21 22.53 -3.64
N THR A 169 1.70 23.76 -3.55
CA THR A 169 0.35 24.15 -4.00
C THR A 169 0.14 23.96 -5.51
N GLU A 170 1.22 23.93 -6.29
CA GLU A 170 1.22 23.70 -7.73
C GLU A 170 1.35 22.21 -8.10
N THR A 171 1.63 21.34 -7.13
CA THR A 171 1.79 19.90 -7.38
C THR A 171 0.45 19.19 -7.49
N ALA A 172 0.36 18.22 -8.40
CA ALA A 172 -0.88 17.49 -8.66
C ALA A 172 -1.38 16.71 -7.42
N LYS A 173 -0.46 16.18 -6.59
CA LYS A 173 -0.82 15.47 -5.37
C LYS A 173 -1.39 16.42 -4.31
N TYR A 174 -0.81 17.59 -4.12
CA TYR A 174 -1.31 18.57 -3.16
C TYR A 174 -2.71 19.06 -3.55
N GLN A 175 -2.89 19.48 -4.81
CA GLN A 175 -4.19 19.93 -5.32
C GLN A 175 -5.27 18.85 -5.16
N TYR A 176 -4.90 17.58 -5.41
CA TYR A 176 -5.79 16.45 -5.18
C TYR A 176 -6.14 16.26 -3.70
N ALA A 177 -5.17 16.42 -2.80
CA ALA A 177 -5.38 16.30 -1.35
C ALA A 177 -6.29 17.43 -0.84
N VAL A 178 -6.06 18.68 -1.25
CA VAL A 178 -6.93 19.83 -0.95
C VAL A 178 -8.36 19.55 -1.38
N CYS A 179 -8.57 19.11 -2.63
CA CYS A 179 -9.89 18.79 -3.15
C CYS A 179 -10.60 17.69 -2.32
N LYS A 180 -9.86 16.69 -1.84
CA LYS A 180 -10.42 15.67 -0.93
C LYS A 180 -10.82 16.26 0.42
N ILE A 181 -9.93 17.03 1.04
CA ILE A 181 -10.16 17.66 2.35
C ILE A 181 -11.37 18.60 2.31
N GLU A 182 -11.48 19.44 1.27
CA GLU A 182 -12.62 20.35 1.08
C GLU A 182 -13.96 19.62 0.89
N ASN A 183 -13.92 18.35 0.45
CA ASN A 183 -15.09 17.48 0.33
C ASN A 183 -15.31 16.59 1.56
N GLY A 184 -14.61 16.86 2.67
CA GLY A 184 -14.72 16.12 3.93
C GLY A 184 -14.15 14.70 3.84
N LEU A 185 -13.12 14.50 3.02
CA LEU A 185 -12.38 13.25 2.89
C LEU A 185 -10.92 13.46 3.31
N GLU A 186 -10.34 12.46 3.95
CA GLU A 186 -8.93 12.48 4.30
C GLU A 186 -8.05 12.05 3.13
N ASP A 187 -6.86 12.63 3.02
CA ASP A 187 -5.85 12.18 2.08
C ASP A 187 -4.44 12.51 2.58
N TRP A 188 -3.48 11.71 2.15
CA TRP A 188 -2.06 11.95 2.43
C TRP A 188 -1.69 12.05 3.92
N ARG A 189 -2.51 11.43 4.80
CA ARG A 189 -2.43 11.53 6.28
C ARG A 189 -2.83 12.91 6.82
N SER A 190 -3.68 13.62 6.09
CA SER A 190 -4.16 14.95 6.44
C SER A 190 -5.69 14.99 6.34
N SER A 191 -6.33 15.54 7.38
CA SER A 191 -7.78 15.82 7.40
C SER A 191 -8.07 17.32 7.31
N SER A 192 -7.05 18.16 7.47
CA SER A 192 -7.10 19.62 7.31
C SER A 192 -5.99 20.15 6.40
N ILE A 193 -6.10 21.42 6.00
CA ILE A 193 -5.07 22.11 5.19
C ILE A 193 -3.79 22.34 6.01
N ASP A 194 -3.91 22.59 7.31
CA ASP A 194 -2.75 22.76 8.18
C ASP A 194 -1.96 21.44 8.32
N ASP A 195 -2.66 20.31 8.50
CA ASP A 195 -2.03 18.98 8.50
C ASP A 195 -1.35 18.68 7.16
N LEU A 196 -1.92 19.17 6.06
CA LEU A 196 -1.34 19.02 4.73
C LEU A 196 -0.06 19.85 4.58
N GLY A 197 -0.03 21.06 5.15
CA GLY A 197 1.17 21.89 5.24
C GLY A 197 2.27 21.21 6.06
N GLN A 198 1.94 20.68 7.24
CA GLN A 198 2.88 19.91 8.06
C GLN A 198 3.41 18.70 7.30
N ARG A 199 2.54 17.96 6.61
CA ARG A 199 2.93 16.80 5.80
C ARG A 199 3.92 17.16 4.69
N CYS A 200 3.79 18.35 4.10
CA CYS A 200 4.74 18.85 3.11
C CYS A 200 6.09 19.16 3.75
N ALA A 201 6.12 19.81 4.92
CA ALA A 201 7.35 20.06 5.66
C ALA A 201 8.07 18.75 6.05
N ASP A 202 7.33 17.72 6.48
CA ASP A 202 7.91 16.40 6.77
C ASP A 202 8.59 15.78 5.55
N LEU A 203 8.08 16.06 4.34
CA LEU A 203 8.65 15.54 3.10
C LEU A 203 9.89 16.32 2.66
N GLU A 204 9.95 17.62 2.93
CA GLU A 204 11.19 18.41 2.77
C GLU A 204 12.28 17.85 3.68
N ALA A 205 11.98 17.70 4.98
CA ALA A 205 12.94 17.16 5.94
C ALA A 205 13.41 15.75 5.58
N LEU A 206 12.49 14.89 5.10
CA LEU A 206 12.85 13.56 4.59
C LEU A 206 13.75 13.63 3.36
N TYR A 207 13.50 14.56 2.43
CA TYR A 207 14.32 14.73 1.24
C TYR A 207 15.73 15.21 1.60
N GLU A 208 15.84 16.22 2.46
CA GLU A 208 17.12 16.75 2.94
C GLU A 208 17.92 15.66 3.67
N SER A 209 17.29 14.94 4.61
CA SER A 209 17.94 13.83 5.32
C SER A 209 18.43 12.73 4.38
N MET A 210 17.63 12.34 3.38
CA MET A 210 18.04 11.32 2.42
C MET A 210 19.12 11.82 1.44
N ALA A 211 19.17 13.13 1.17
CA ALA A 211 20.21 13.73 0.33
C ALA A 211 21.55 13.79 1.06
N ASP A 212 21.52 14.02 2.38
CA ASP A 212 22.73 14.15 3.21
C ASP A 212 23.29 12.79 3.63
N GLU A 213 22.43 11.84 4.04
CA GLU A 213 22.84 10.57 4.63
C GLU A 213 22.64 9.35 3.70
N GLY A 214 21.95 9.54 2.57
CA GLY A 214 21.48 8.43 1.75
C GLY A 214 20.23 7.75 2.33
N TYR A 215 19.95 6.51 1.92
CA TYR A 215 18.80 5.76 2.45
C TYR A 215 19.17 5.10 3.77
N VAL A 216 18.53 5.51 4.86
CA VAL A 216 18.66 4.86 6.16
C VAL A 216 17.54 3.82 6.33
N PRO A 217 17.86 2.52 6.51
CA PRO A 217 16.86 1.48 6.76
C PRO A 217 16.01 1.79 8.00
N GLN A 218 14.74 1.38 7.97
CA GLN A 218 13.83 1.57 9.10
C GLN A 218 14.28 0.84 10.37
N THR A 219 15.04 -0.25 10.23
CA THR A 219 15.65 -0.97 11.37
C THR A 219 16.71 -0.12 12.06
N GLU A 220 17.63 0.48 11.30
CA GLU A 220 18.67 1.35 11.85
C GLU A 220 18.07 2.60 12.49
N LEU A 221 17.05 3.19 11.86
CA LEU A 221 16.34 4.34 12.40
C LEU A 221 15.70 4.07 13.78
N LEU A 222 15.29 2.82 14.06
CA LEU A 222 14.77 2.44 15.38
C LEU A 222 15.85 2.39 16.46
N GLU A 223 17.08 2.09 16.08
CA GLU A 223 18.22 1.97 16.99
C GLU A 223 18.84 3.32 17.35
N ARG A 224 18.52 4.38 16.58
CA ARG A 224 19.03 5.72 16.83
C ARG A 224 18.46 6.34 18.12
N GLU A 225 19.34 6.83 19.00
CA GLU A 225 18.94 7.41 20.30
C GLU A 225 18.07 8.67 20.13
N ASP A 226 18.36 9.46 19.10
CA ASP A 226 17.66 10.69 18.71
C ASP A 226 16.40 10.45 17.86
N ALA A 227 16.05 9.18 17.60
CA ALA A 227 14.81 8.84 16.90
C ALA A 227 13.63 9.51 17.62
N GLY A 228 12.97 10.42 16.90
CA GLY A 228 11.85 11.19 17.44
C GLY A 228 10.76 10.28 18.00
N GLU A 229 10.01 10.77 18.98
CA GLU A 229 8.97 10.02 19.70
C GLU A 229 7.90 9.41 18.75
N GLN A 230 7.72 10.01 17.56
CA GLN A 230 6.85 9.50 16.48
C GLN A 230 7.40 8.27 15.75
N LEU A 231 8.71 8.07 15.71
CA LEU A 231 9.37 6.87 15.16
C LEU A 231 9.36 5.71 16.17
N LYS A 232 9.37 6.06 17.47
CA LYS A 232 9.37 5.15 18.63
C LYS A 232 7.99 4.54 18.94
N THR A 233 6.92 4.95 18.26
CA THR A 233 5.70 4.14 18.28
C THR A 233 5.97 2.91 17.42
N GLU A 234 6.14 1.75 18.06
CA GLU A 234 6.48 0.43 17.49
C GLU A 234 5.68 0.06 16.22
N THR A 235 4.52 0.71 15.99
CA THR A 235 3.66 0.56 14.82
C THR A 235 4.11 1.31 13.56
N ALA A 236 5.09 2.23 13.63
CA ALA A 236 5.48 3.10 12.50
C ALA A 236 6.61 2.50 11.65
N ALA A 237 7.60 1.90 12.30
CA ALA A 237 8.81 1.35 11.66
C ALA A 237 8.75 -0.17 11.49
N MET A 238 8.03 -0.92 12.35
CA MET A 238 7.75 -2.34 12.16
C MET A 238 6.27 -2.55 11.83
N LYS A 239 5.98 -3.55 10.99
CA LYS A 239 4.63 -3.94 10.60
C LYS A 239 4.52 -5.47 10.56
N PRO A 240 3.53 -6.06 11.26
CA PRO A 240 3.33 -7.49 11.24
C PRO A 240 2.94 -7.96 9.83
N ILE A 241 3.52 -9.08 9.42
CA ILE A 241 3.20 -9.86 8.24
C ILE A 241 3.04 -11.31 8.70
N HIS A 242 1.84 -11.87 8.63
CA HIS A 242 1.57 -13.24 9.10
C HIS A 242 2.15 -13.53 10.50
N GLY A 243 1.96 -12.60 11.44
CA GLY A 243 2.41 -12.76 12.83
C GLY A 243 3.91 -12.57 13.06
N THR A 244 4.69 -12.22 12.04
CA THR A 244 6.11 -11.86 12.15
C THR A 244 6.31 -10.38 11.84
N ASP A 245 7.09 -9.67 12.64
CA ASP A 245 7.36 -8.24 12.43
C ASP A 245 8.43 -8.02 11.36
N TYR A 246 8.08 -7.20 10.37
CA TYR A 246 9.01 -6.77 9.33
C TYR A 246 9.15 -5.25 9.32
N PRO A 247 10.32 -4.72 8.93
CA PRO A 247 10.51 -3.31 8.71
C PRO A 247 9.46 -2.74 7.74
N HIS A 248 9.06 -1.50 7.97
CA HIS A 248 8.04 -0.80 7.18
C HIS A 248 8.61 -0.28 5.85
N GLU A 249 9.43 -1.11 5.19
CA GLU A 249 10.01 -0.88 3.88
C GLU A 249 9.02 -1.10 2.75
N ALA A 250 9.41 -0.66 1.56
CA ALA A 250 8.58 -0.87 0.38
C ALA A 250 8.31 -2.38 0.23
N ARG A 251 7.03 -2.74 0.19
CA ARG A 251 6.59 -4.12 -0.06
C ARG A 251 6.57 -4.33 -1.56
N VAL A 252 7.35 -5.28 -2.04
CA VAL A 252 7.50 -5.57 -3.47
C VAL A 252 7.08 -6.99 -3.78
N GLY A 253 6.55 -7.19 -4.98
CA GLY A 253 6.33 -8.51 -5.54
C GLY A 253 7.07 -8.65 -6.86
N ILE A 254 7.39 -9.89 -7.20
CA ILE A 254 8.21 -10.20 -8.36
C ILE A 254 7.33 -10.83 -9.44
N GLY A 255 7.26 -10.16 -10.58
CA GLY A 255 6.49 -10.56 -11.74
C GLY A 255 7.00 -11.85 -12.38
N ARG A 256 6.25 -12.37 -13.34
CA ARG A 256 6.55 -13.67 -13.96
C ARG A 256 7.90 -13.72 -14.68
N ASN A 257 8.49 -12.58 -15.02
CA ASN A 257 9.77 -12.45 -15.70
C ASN A 257 10.81 -11.69 -14.83
N GLY A 258 10.63 -11.62 -13.52
CA GLY A 258 11.57 -10.92 -12.63
C GLY A 258 11.31 -9.42 -12.49
N GLU A 259 10.18 -8.90 -12.97
CA GLU A 259 9.91 -7.47 -12.81
C GLU A 259 9.59 -7.14 -11.34
N LEU A 260 10.27 -6.15 -10.76
CA LEU A 260 9.95 -5.63 -9.42
C LEU A 260 8.71 -4.73 -9.47
N ILE A 261 7.69 -5.08 -8.68
CA ILE A 261 6.40 -4.38 -8.63
C ILE A 261 6.10 -3.98 -7.19
N ARG A 262 5.96 -2.69 -6.90
CA ARG A 262 5.59 -2.20 -5.57
C ARG A 262 4.11 -2.49 -5.28
N PHE A 263 3.85 -3.20 -4.19
CA PHE A 263 2.52 -3.51 -3.66
C PHE A 263 2.08 -2.56 -2.54
N GLY A 264 3.01 -2.10 -1.72
CA GLY A 264 2.66 -1.38 -0.50
C GLY A 264 3.82 -0.63 0.11
N ALA A 265 3.52 0.24 1.09
CA ALA A 265 4.49 1.03 1.86
C ALA A 265 5.53 1.81 1.02
N GLY A 266 6.46 2.52 1.65
CA GLY A 266 7.67 3.08 1.01
C GLY A 266 7.53 4.11 -0.12
N LYS A 267 6.34 4.45 -0.64
CA LYS A 267 6.21 5.24 -1.89
C LYS A 267 6.92 6.59 -1.92
N HIS A 268 7.00 7.28 -0.77
CA HIS A 268 7.68 8.56 -0.68
C HIS A 268 9.19 8.34 -0.69
N ARG A 269 9.70 7.48 0.20
CA ARG A 269 11.13 7.14 0.28
C ARG A 269 11.66 6.59 -1.03
N LEU A 270 10.94 5.67 -1.67
CA LEU A 270 11.30 5.14 -2.99
C LEU A 270 11.32 6.23 -4.07
N SER A 271 10.35 7.16 -4.07
CA SER A 271 10.37 8.26 -5.03
C SER A 271 11.53 9.21 -4.78
N ILE A 272 11.85 9.51 -3.52
CA ILE A 272 12.97 10.38 -3.15
C ILE A 272 14.30 9.71 -3.50
N ALA A 273 14.46 8.42 -3.19
CA ALA A 273 15.65 7.63 -3.55
C ALA A 273 15.93 7.68 -5.05
N LYS A 274 14.89 7.51 -5.88
CA LYS A 274 14.99 7.67 -7.35
C LYS A 274 15.39 9.08 -7.79
N LEU A 275 14.85 10.12 -7.13
CA LEU A 275 15.15 11.51 -7.48
C LEU A 275 16.56 11.93 -7.07
N LEU A 276 17.12 11.27 -6.05
CA LEU A 276 18.48 11.47 -5.55
C LEU A 276 19.50 10.54 -6.19
N ASP A 277 19.08 9.65 -7.11
CA ASP A 277 19.95 8.68 -7.78
C ASP A 277 20.73 7.80 -6.77
N LEU A 278 20.04 7.32 -5.73
CA LEU A 278 20.66 6.47 -4.72
C LEU A 278 20.92 5.06 -5.28
N ASP A 279 22.10 4.51 -4.97
CA ASP A 279 22.54 3.20 -5.49
C ASP A 279 21.71 2.02 -4.95
N SER A 280 21.12 2.16 -3.75
CA SER A 280 20.47 1.03 -3.09
C SER A 280 19.38 1.43 -2.10
N VAL A 281 18.31 0.62 -2.06
CA VAL A 281 17.24 0.70 -1.05
C VAL A 281 16.76 -0.69 -0.60
N PRO A 282 16.49 -0.87 0.71
CA PRO A 282 15.92 -2.09 1.22
C PRO A 282 14.45 -2.19 0.84
N VAL A 283 14.06 -3.38 0.37
CA VAL A 283 12.66 -3.73 0.10
C VAL A 283 12.32 -5.08 0.70
N VAL A 284 11.05 -5.27 1.05
CA VAL A 284 10.54 -6.57 1.51
C VAL A 284 9.84 -7.25 0.35
N VAL A 285 10.43 -8.32 -0.17
CA VAL A 285 9.79 -9.20 -1.15
C VAL A 285 8.69 -9.96 -0.44
N VAL A 286 7.44 -9.65 -0.75
CA VAL A 286 6.28 -10.30 -0.14
C VAL A 286 5.66 -11.33 -1.07
N VAL A 287 5.68 -11.10 -2.39
CA VAL A 287 5.02 -11.99 -3.36
C VAL A 287 5.96 -12.39 -4.48
N ARG A 288 5.90 -13.65 -4.90
CA ARG A 288 6.58 -14.15 -6.10
C ARG A 288 5.57 -14.74 -7.07
N HIS A 289 5.71 -14.50 -8.36
CA HIS A 289 4.87 -15.17 -9.35
C HIS A 289 5.28 -16.65 -9.44
N GLU A 290 4.35 -17.59 -9.62
CA GLU A 290 4.65 -19.05 -9.69
C GLU A 290 5.78 -19.40 -10.69
N ARG A 291 5.75 -18.75 -11.86
CA ARG A 291 6.79 -18.88 -12.89
C ARG A 291 8.15 -18.35 -12.44
N TRP A 292 8.17 -17.26 -11.68
CA TRP A 292 9.39 -16.73 -11.11
C TRP A 292 9.93 -17.65 -10.01
N ALA A 293 9.05 -18.17 -9.14
CA ALA A 293 9.42 -19.13 -8.12
C ALA A 293 10.08 -20.38 -8.73
N ALA A 294 9.57 -20.88 -9.87
CA ALA A 294 10.20 -21.98 -10.59
C ALA A 294 11.57 -21.63 -11.19
N ILE A 295 11.79 -20.39 -11.63
CA ILE A 295 13.12 -19.91 -12.07
C ILE A 295 14.06 -19.88 -10.87
N ARG A 296 13.62 -19.29 -9.75
CA ARG A 296 14.38 -19.18 -8.52
C ARG A 296 14.75 -20.55 -7.94
N GLU A 297 13.87 -21.53 -8.03
CA GLU A 297 14.13 -22.92 -7.61
C GLU A 297 15.25 -23.57 -8.44
N CYS A 298 15.37 -23.24 -9.73
CA CYS A 298 16.49 -23.70 -10.56
C CYS A 298 17.82 -23.16 -10.05
N PHE A 299 17.88 -21.92 -9.57
CA PHE A 299 19.08 -21.36 -8.94
C PHE A 299 19.35 -21.98 -7.57
N ALA A 300 18.31 -22.13 -6.75
CA ALA A 300 18.44 -22.66 -5.40
C ALA A 300 18.87 -24.14 -5.33
N THR A 301 18.66 -24.91 -6.41
CA THR A 301 18.98 -26.34 -6.48
C THR A 301 20.20 -26.66 -7.35
N ALA A 302 20.76 -25.66 -8.04
CA ALA A 302 21.92 -25.82 -8.89
C ALA A 302 23.21 -25.80 -8.04
N ASP A 303 24.11 -26.77 -8.27
CA ASP A 303 25.43 -26.79 -7.63
C ASP A 303 26.37 -25.73 -8.24
N SER A 304 26.11 -25.34 -9.49
CA SER A 304 26.86 -24.33 -10.22
C SER A 304 25.98 -23.58 -11.23
N LEU A 305 26.45 -22.41 -11.69
CA LEU A 305 25.76 -21.63 -12.72
C LEU A 305 25.61 -22.40 -14.05
N GLU A 306 26.46 -23.41 -14.29
CA GLU A 306 26.40 -24.28 -15.47
C GLU A 306 25.16 -25.20 -15.42
N ASP A 307 24.69 -25.56 -14.23
CA ASP A 307 23.51 -26.42 -14.02
C ASP A 307 22.19 -25.65 -14.19
N VAL A 308 22.23 -24.32 -14.10
CA VAL A 308 21.08 -23.46 -14.36
C VAL A 308 20.79 -23.45 -15.87
N PRO A 309 19.53 -23.68 -16.30
CA PRO A 309 19.16 -23.61 -17.70
C PRO A 309 19.57 -22.28 -18.35
N GLU A 310 20.22 -22.35 -19.52
CA GLU A 310 20.77 -21.17 -20.23
C GLU A 310 19.81 -19.98 -20.28
N ARG A 311 18.53 -20.25 -20.60
CA ARG A 311 17.47 -19.24 -20.69
C ARG A 311 17.17 -18.47 -19.39
N TYR A 312 17.69 -18.92 -18.25
CA TYR A 312 17.50 -18.28 -16.95
C TYR A 312 18.76 -17.61 -16.44
N ARG A 313 19.93 -17.84 -17.04
CA ARG A 313 21.21 -17.27 -16.61
C ARG A 313 21.24 -15.74 -16.67
N GLU A 314 20.36 -15.12 -17.47
CA GLU A 314 20.18 -13.66 -17.47
C GLU A 314 19.70 -13.10 -16.12
N PHE A 315 19.07 -13.94 -15.28
CA PHE A 315 18.57 -13.55 -13.95
C PHE A 315 19.59 -13.73 -12.83
N THR A 316 20.85 -14.05 -13.13
CA THR A 316 21.89 -14.28 -12.12
C THR A 316 22.06 -13.07 -11.20
N ASP A 317 22.03 -11.86 -11.75
CA ASP A 317 22.19 -10.61 -11.00
C ASP A 317 20.88 -10.11 -10.37
N HIS A 318 19.77 -10.83 -10.55
CA HIS A 318 18.49 -10.41 -9.99
C HIS A 318 18.54 -10.43 -8.45
N PRO A 319 18.06 -9.39 -7.74
CA PRO A 319 18.21 -9.28 -6.28
C PRO A 319 17.61 -10.47 -5.50
N ASP A 320 16.46 -10.99 -5.94
CA ASP A 320 15.83 -12.17 -5.35
C ASP A 320 16.60 -13.49 -5.59
N VAL A 321 17.45 -13.55 -6.62
CA VAL A 321 18.36 -14.69 -6.88
C VAL A 321 19.63 -14.52 -6.04
N ARG A 322 20.26 -13.34 -6.06
CA ARG A 322 21.42 -13.03 -5.22
C ARG A 322 21.19 -13.29 -3.73
N SER A 323 19.98 -12.98 -3.24
CA SER A 323 19.59 -13.27 -1.85
C SER A 323 19.57 -14.76 -1.48
N LEU A 324 19.71 -15.69 -2.43
CA LEU A 324 19.90 -17.11 -2.15
C LEU A 324 21.31 -17.38 -1.62
N ASP A 325 22.32 -16.72 -2.19
CA ASP A 325 23.73 -16.89 -1.84
C ASP A 325 24.07 -16.21 -0.51
N GLU A 326 23.34 -15.14 -0.19
CA GLU A 326 23.47 -14.36 1.06
C GLU A 326 22.76 -15.03 2.25
N ARG A 327 22.06 -16.15 2.05
CA ARG A 327 21.53 -16.95 3.17
C ARG A 327 22.72 -17.56 3.91
N GLU A 328 22.93 -17.17 5.17
CA GLU A 328 23.72 -18.01 6.07
C GLU A 328 23.17 -19.44 5.97
N PRO A 329 24.04 -20.46 5.76
CA PRO A 329 23.58 -21.84 5.72
C PRO A 329 22.82 -22.12 7.01
N ALA A 330 21.59 -22.62 6.88
CA ALA A 330 20.77 -22.97 8.03
C ALA A 330 21.63 -23.76 9.04
N PRO A 331 21.71 -23.34 10.31
CA PRO A 331 22.50 -24.07 11.29
C PRO A 331 21.88 -25.46 11.45
N GLY A 332 22.54 -26.49 10.91
CA GLY A 332 22.22 -27.88 11.21
C GLY A 332 21.88 -28.83 10.06
N ILE A 333 22.50 -28.71 8.88
CA ILE A 333 22.71 -29.91 8.05
C ILE A 333 24.18 -30.32 8.19
N GLU A 334 24.50 -30.94 9.33
CA GLU A 334 25.63 -31.86 9.37
C GLU A 334 25.30 -33.03 8.42
N ALA A 335 25.92 -33.01 7.24
CA ALA A 335 26.04 -34.19 6.41
C ALA A 335 26.87 -35.22 7.18
N ASN A 336 26.18 -36.14 7.87
CA ASN A 336 26.79 -37.36 8.38
C ASN A 336 27.47 -38.10 7.21
N ARG A 337 28.80 -38.14 7.23
CA ARG A 337 29.63 -39.05 6.45
C ARG A 337 29.96 -40.29 7.28
#